data_AF-A0A936FYC1-F1
#
_entry.id   AF-A0A936FYC1-F1
#
_cell.length_a   1.000
_cell.length_b   1.000
_cell.length_c   1.000
_cell.angle_alpha   90.00
_cell.angle_beta   90.00
_cell.angle_gamma   90.00
#
_symmetry.space_group_name_H-M   'P 1'
#
loop_
_entity.id
_entity.type
_entity.pdbx_description
1 polymer ?
#
loop_
_entity_poly.entity_id
_entity_poly.type
_entity_poly.pdbx_seq_one_letter_code
_entity_poly.pdbx_strand_id
1 'polypeptide(L)'
;MEKYFRLLCFLLIINNITYGATKTSISNGNWSSATTWSPSGVPTSIDNIIINSNVILDANISLDPGGSITVNTGNSLIQTGSHTLNTNGDISGPNISITNYGIITIDEIQASEECVMVSIDNFGILNVIGSTSTTVFTWRGERIINHVSAIINVPNKMFRLSNQSFTSSACPLSRPTLDNSGTLNVWDLQFHANSIGINRSTGVINTISGGPGIFFAAYDFDNYGCILANSDIVLDGKTNNNGHNHTTFHDGSKLVITSGVLNISGSGHILTGVDDDGNNVNNACISTTPAGTQILNSGTITGELFINDPDGNIPGTLGPMIVEGTNDCGGASCTIPCPNPNCGTATIIKN
;
A
#
# COMPACT_ATOMS: atom_id res chain seq x y z
N MET A 1 13.01 22.48 56.56
CA MET A 1 13.70 21.63 55.56
C MET A 1 12.73 20.78 54.75
N GLU A 2 11.71 20.15 55.36
CA GLU A 2 10.79 19.24 54.64
C GLU A 2 10.05 19.87 53.44
N LYS A 3 9.63 21.14 53.52
CA LYS A 3 8.96 21.85 52.40
C LYS A 3 9.86 22.05 51.18
N TYR A 4 11.17 22.31 51.39
CA TYR A 4 12.13 22.51 50.30
C TYR A 4 12.55 21.17 49.66
N PHE A 5 12.59 20.10 50.45
CA PHE A 5 12.85 18.75 49.94
C PHE A 5 11.74 18.27 49.00
N ARG A 6 10.46 18.50 49.36
CA ARG A 6 9.32 18.14 48.49
C ARG A 6 9.30 18.93 47.17
N LEU A 7 9.67 20.21 47.19
CA LEU A 7 9.78 21.04 45.98
C LEU A 7 10.93 20.59 45.07
N LEU A 8 12.08 20.22 45.66
CA LEU A 8 13.22 19.67 44.91
C LEU A 8 12.86 18.32 44.25
N CYS A 9 12.19 17.42 44.97
CA CYS A 9 11.71 16.16 44.41
C CYS A 9 10.70 16.40 43.26
N PHE A 10 9.79 17.38 43.40
CA PHE A 10 8.84 17.73 42.35
C PHE A 10 9.54 18.30 41.10
N LEU A 11 10.54 19.18 41.27
CA LEU A 11 11.34 19.72 40.17
C LEU A 11 12.18 18.63 39.46
N LEU A 12 12.66 17.62 40.18
CA LEU A 12 13.40 16.50 39.57
C LEU A 12 12.49 15.57 38.75
N ILE A 13 11.20 15.47 39.08
CA ILE A 13 10.24 14.64 38.33
C ILE A 13 9.82 15.31 37.02
N ILE A 14 9.73 16.65 36.97
CA ILE A 14 9.27 17.39 35.78
C ILE A 14 10.33 17.41 34.64
N ASN A 15 11.60 17.18 34.95
CA ASN A 15 12.70 17.30 33.96
C ASN A 15 12.93 16.06 33.07
N ASN A 16 12.12 15.00 33.18
CA ASN A 16 12.35 13.77 32.41
C ASN A 16 11.48 13.62 31.16
N ILE A 17 10.76 14.66 30.73
CA ILE A 17 10.04 14.60 29.46
C ILE A 17 11.02 14.94 28.33
N THR A 18 11.60 13.90 27.73
CA THR A 18 12.37 14.01 26.49
C THR A 18 11.41 14.12 25.32
N TYR A 19 11.34 15.31 24.72
CA TYR A 19 10.66 15.52 23.44
C TYR A 19 11.64 15.25 22.30
N GLY A 20 11.14 14.68 21.21
CA GLY A 20 11.90 14.58 19.96
C GLY A 20 12.35 15.95 19.48
N ALA A 21 13.63 16.04 19.10
CA ALA A 21 14.15 17.21 18.41
C ALA A 21 13.74 17.18 16.94
N THR A 22 13.71 18.34 16.28
CA THR A 22 13.67 18.37 14.82
C THR A 22 15.08 18.28 14.27
N LYS A 23 15.37 17.23 13.49
CA LYS A 23 16.67 16.96 12.87
C LYS A 23 16.55 17.16 11.37
N THR A 24 17.19 18.19 10.85
CA THR A 24 17.20 18.49 9.40
C THR A 24 18.56 18.13 8.82
N SER A 25 18.58 17.39 7.72
CA SER A 25 19.83 17.13 7.00
C SER A 25 20.31 18.41 6.29
N ILE A 26 21.54 18.83 6.53
CA ILE A 26 22.12 20.10 6.01
C ILE A 26 23.18 19.90 4.94
N SER A 27 23.60 18.66 4.72
CA SER A 27 24.59 18.29 3.71
C SER A 27 24.36 16.85 3.25
N ASN A 28 24.87 16.48 2.09
CA ASN A 28 24.84 15.08 1.67
C ASN A 28 25.75 14.26 2.60
N GLY A 29 25.32 13.06 2.97
CA GLY A 29 26.11 12.22 3.85
C GLY A 29 25.35 11.02 4.41
N ASN A 30 26.01 10.29 5.29
CA ASN A 30 25.42 9.13 5.95
C ASN A 30 24.45 9.55 7.06
N TRP A 31 23.42 8.74 7.27
CA TRP A 31 22.49 8.87 8.38
C TRP A 31 23.23 8.86 9.73
N SER A 32 24.19 7.94 9.89
CA SER A 32 24.99 7.78 11.11
C SER A 32 25.94 8.94 11.42
N SER A 33 26.14 9.89 10.50
CA SER A 33 27.07 11.00 10.72
C SER A 33 26.39 12.19 11.39
N ALA A 34 26.86 12.58 12.58
CA ALA A 34 26.33 13.72 13.32
C ALA A 34 26.41 15.05 12.55
N THR A 35 27.37 15.21 11.63
CA THR A 35 27.56 16.42 10.82
C THR A 35 26.57 16.53 9.66
N THR A 36 25.87 15.44 9.33
CA THR A 36 24.78 15.46 8.33
C THR A 36 23.60 16.28 8.85
N TRP A 37 23.44 16.42 10.16
CA TRP A 37 22.21 16.88 10.81
C TRP A 37 22.36 18.22 11.53
N SER A 38 21.28 18.99 11.56
CA SER A 38 21.10 20.19 12.38
C SER A 38 19.83 20.08 13.23
N PRO A 39 19.89 20.35 14.55
CA PRO A 39 21.10 20.52 15.35
C PRO A 39 22.00 19.27 15.31
N SER A 40 23.31 19.44 15.47
CA SER A 40 24.30 18.35 15.39
C SER A 40 23.90 17.13 16.23
N GLY A 41 24.15 15.94 15.68
CA GLY A 41 23.85 14.65 16.32
C GLY A 41 22.88 13.81 15.49
N VAL A 42 23.09 12.50 15.50
CA VAL A 42 22.31 11.51 14.74
C VAL A 42 20.85 11.51 15.23
N PRO A 43 19.85 11.49 14.32
CA PRO A 43 18.47 11.34 14.71
C PRO A 43 18.22 10.05 15.49
N THR A 44 17.36 10.17 16.49
CA THR A 44 16.86 9.09 17.32
C THR A 44 15.41 8.79 16.95
N SER A 45 14.83 7.76 17.58
CA SER A 45 13.52 7.24 17.19
C SER A 45 12.32 8.12 17.53
N ILE A 46 12.51 9.12 18.38
CA ILE A 46 11.48 10.11 18.73
C ILE A 46 11.59 11.41 17.94
N ASP A 47 12.66 11.59 17.16
CA ASP A 47 12.92 12.85 16.47
C ASP A 47 11.98 13.05 15.27
N ASN A 48 11.75 14.33 14.93
CA ASN A 48 11.12 14.72 13.67
C ASN A 48 12.22 14.97 12.64
N ILE A 49 12.29 14.13 11.62
CA ILE A 49 13.43 14.04 10.72
C ILE A 49 13.05 14.65 9.38
N ILE A 50 13.83 15.64 8.93
CA ILE A 50 13.63 16.33 7.65
C ILE A 50 14.85 16.05 6.76
N ILE A 51 14.65 15.29 5.70
CA ILE A 51 15.65 15.01 4.67
C ILE A 51 15.61 16.16 3.65
N ASN A 52 16.48 17.14 3.84
CA ASN A 52 16.64 18.34 3.01
C ASN A 52 17.94 18.34 2.16
N SER A 53 18.60 17.19 2.12
CA SER A 53 19.78 16.86 1.32
C SER A 53 19.76 15.35 1.00
N ASN A 54 20.68 14.84 0.18
CA ASN A 54 20.73 13.40 -0.11
C ASN A 54 21.40 12.64 1.03
N VAL A 55 20.62 11.83 1.73
CA VAL A 55 21.06 11.02 2.88
C VAL A 55 21.19 9.56 2.48
N ILE A 56 22.35 9.00 2.78
CA ILE A 56 22.62 7.56 2.67
C ILE A 56 22.17 6.90 3.97
N LEU A 57 21.24 5.95 3.88
CA LEU A 57 20.84 5.14 5.01
C LEU A 57 21.83 3.98 5.19
N ASP A 58 22.72 4.11 6.18
CA ASP A 58 23.77 3.16 6.53
C ASP A 58 23.53 2.43 7.87
N ALA A 59 22.31 2.53 8.39
CA ALA A 59 21.87 1.90 9.63
C ALA A 59 20.38 1.58 9.57
N ASN A 60 19.91 0.67 10.42
CA ASN A 60 18.47 0.50 10.64
C ASN A 60 17.90 1.72 11.36
N ILE A 61 16.66 2.08 11.04
CA ILE A 61 15.92 3.15 11.72
C ILE A 61 14.75 2.54 12.49
N SER A 62 14.51 3.07 13.69
CA SER A 62 13.24 2.91 14.38
C SER A 62 12.61 4.29 14.58
N LEU A 63 11.30 4.42 14.39
CA LEU A 63 10.52 5.63 14.72
C LEU A 63 9.65 5.46 15.97
N ASP A 64 9.89 4.41 16.76
CA ASP A 64 9.19 4.08 18.01
C ASP A 64 9.80 4.80 19.23
N PRO A 65 9.02 5.46 20.10
CA PRO A 65 7.55 5.49 20.19
C PRO A 65 6.78 6.54 19.39
N GLY A 66 7.41 7.43 18.61
CA GLY A 66 6.64 8.39 17.83
C GLY A 66 7.45 9.51 17.20
N GLY A 67 8.36 9.15 16.28
CA GLY A 67 9.07 10.07 15.40
C GLY A 67 8.40 10.25 14.04
N SER A 68 8.97 11.11 13.21
CA SER A 68 8.51 11.31 11.82
C SER A 68 9.66 11.43 10.83
N ILE A 69 9.40 11.09 9.57
CA ILE A 69 10.32 11.33 8.46
C ILE A 69 9.60 12.15 7.39
N THR A 70 10.19 13.27 6.99
CA THR A 70 9.79 14.04 5.81
C THR A 70 10.94 14.09 4.82
N VAL A 71 10.73 13.62 3.59
CA VAL A 71 11.70 13.76 2.49
C VAL A 71 11.25 14.86 1.55
N ASN A 72 12.03 15.95 1.48
CA ASN A 72 11.69 17.10 0.63
C ASN A 72 11.92 16.78 -0.85
N THR A 73 11.18 17.49 -1.72
CA THR A 73 11.34 17.39 -3.18
C THR A 73 12.78 17.59 -3.62
N GLY A 74 13.25 16.74 -4.54
CA GLY A 74 14.62 16.79 -5.07
C GLY A 74 15.68 16.14 -4.18
N ASN A 75 15.31 15.67 -2.98
CA ASN A 75 16.21 14.97 -2.06
C ASN A 75 15.88 13.48 -1.97
N SER A 76 16.78 12.71 -1.37
CA SER A 76 16.63 11.27 -1.27
C SER A 76 17.10 10.70 0.07
N LEU A 77 16.39 9.68 0.55
CA LEU A 77 16.83 8.76 1.60
C LEU A 77 17.06 7.39 0.95
N ILE A 78 18.32 7.03 0.70
CA ILE A 78 18.67 5.83 -0.07
C ILE A 78 19.57 4.95 0.77
N GLN A 79 19.19 3.68 0.95
CA GLN A 79 20.01 2.73 1.67
C GLN A 79 21.26 2.26 0.92
N THR A 80 22.28 1.89 1.70
CA THR A 80 23.40 1.08 1.24
C THR A 80 23.40 -0.25 1.97
N GLY A 81 23.06 -1.33 1.29
CA GLY A 81 22.92 -2.66 1.91
C GLY A 81 21.47 -2.97 2.31
N SER A 82 21.30 -3.84 3.31
CA SER A 82 19.99 -4.26 3.83
C SER A 82 19.70 -3.49 5.12
N HIS A 83 18.75 -2.56 5.05
CA HIS A 83 18.31 -1.78 6.20
C HIS A 83 16.79 -1.74 6.32
N THR A 84 16.31 -1.85 7.56
CA THR A 84 14.89 -1.81 7.89
C THR A 84 14.51 -0.44 8.44
N LEU A 85 13.38 0.10 7.99
CA LEU A 85 12.64 1.17 8.66
C LEU A 85 11.54 0.53 9.48
N ASN A 86 11.76 0.54 10.80
CA ASN A 86 10.82 0.02 11.76
C ASN A 86 9.90 1.15 12.25
N THR A 87 8.59 0.95 12.09
CA THR A 87 7.53 1.85 12.54
C THR A 87 6.59 1.18 13.55
N ASN A 88 7.09 0.19 14.29
CA ASN A 88 6.40 -0.43 15.42
C ASN A 88 6.24 0.58 16.57
N GLY A 89 5.33 1.54 16.48
CA GLY A 89 5.10 2.46 17.59
C GLY A 89 4.39 1.79 18.77
N ASP A 90 4.44 2.42 19.93
CA ASP A 90 3.59 2.07 21.08
C ASP A 90 2.13 2.49 20.81
N ILE A 91 1.15 1.66 21.20
CA ILE A 91 -0.30 1.96 21.14
C ILE A 91 -0.65 3.26 21.89
N SER A 92 0.16 3.61 22.89
CA SER A 92 0.02 4.83 23.70
C SER A 92 0.95 5.98 23.24
N GLY A 93 1.79 5.74 22.23
CA GLY A 93 2.77 6.67 21.72
C GLY A 93 2.21 7.72 20.76
N PRO A 94 2.99 8.77 20.45
CA PRO A 94 2.67 9.70 19.37
C PRO A 94 2.53 9.00 18.02
N ASN A 95 1.80 9.62 17.09
CA ASN A 95 1.67 9.11 15.72
C ASN A 95 3.03 9.08 15.03
N ILE A 96 3.31 7.97 14.36
CA ILE A 96 4.46 7.86 13.46
C ILE A 96 4.00 8.29 12.06
N SER A 97 4.72 9.21 11.43
CA SER A 97 4.39 9.65 10.07
C SER A 97 5.59 9.66 9.14
N ILE A 98 5.37 9.20 7.91
CA ILE A 98 6.35 9.28 6.83
C ILE A 98 5.71 10.06 5.69
N THR A 99 6.25 11.24 5.38
CA THR A 99 5.84 12.07 4.25
C THR A 99 6.95 12.10 3.21
N ASN A 100 6.67 11.63 2.00
CA ASN A 100 7.67 11.51 0.95
C ASN A 100 7.35 12.37 -0.26
N TYR A 101 8.06 13.49 -0.45
CA TYR A 101 8.03 14.30 -1.67
C TYR A 101 9.22 14.04 -2.61
N GLY A 102 10.16 13.18 -2.20
CA GLY A 102 11.41 12.90 -2.89
C GLY A 102 11.53 11.43 -3.28
N ILE A 103 12.69 10.84 -3.01
CA ILE A 103 12.97 9.43 -3.26
C ILE A 103 13.32 8.73 -1.94
N ILE A 104 12.55 7.70 -1.58
CA ILE A 104 12.91 6.75 -0.52
C ILE A 104 13.27 5.44 -1.18
N THR A 105 14.42 4.87 -0.85
CA THR A 105 14.80 3.51 -1.24
C THR A 105 15.31 2.75 -0.03
N ILE A 106 14.60 1.68 0.33
CA ILE A 106 14.83 0.91 1.54
C ILE A 106 14.61 -0.58 1.31
N ASP A 107 15.15 -1.42 2.20
CA ASP A 107 15.06 -2.87 2.05
C ASP A 107 13.70 -3.35 2.49
N GLU A 108 13.28 -2.82 3.64
CA GLU A 108 12.11 -3.28 4.34
C GLU A 108 11.46 -2.15 5.14
N ILE A 109 10.14 -2.07 5.08
CA ILE A 109 9.31 -1.26 5.97
C ILE A 109 8.46 -2.21 6.82
N GLN A 110 8.65 -2.14 8.13
CA GLN A 110 7.93 -2.97 9.09
C GLN A 110 7.05 -2.11 10.00
N ALA A 111 5.74 -2.33 9.91
CA ALA A 111 4.77 -1.99 10.95
C ALA A 111 4.19 -3.30 11.47
N SER A 112 4.94 -3.99 12.32
CA SER A 112 4.60 -5.31 12.88
C SER A 112 3.76 -5.23 14.16
N GLU A 113 3.85 -4.12 14.89
CA GLU A 113 2.97 -3.83 16.03
C GLU A 113 1.60 -3.32 15.55
N GLU A 114 0.56 -3.82 16.21
CA GLU A 114 -0.82 -3.58 15.85
C GLU A 114 -1.31 -2.29 16.52
N CYS A 115 -2.33 -1.65 15.96
CA CYS A 115 -2.98 -0.46 16.55
C CYS A 115 -2.16 0.83 16.60
N VAL A 116 -0.98 0.85 15.99
CA VAL A 116 -0.16 2.04 15.95
C VAL A 116 -0.72 3.02 14.93
N MET A 117 -0.82 4.30 15.30
CA MET A 117 -1.12 5.40 14.39
C MET A 117 0.10 5.70 13.51
N VAL A 118 0.41 4.77 12.59
CA VAL A 118 1.43 4.94 11.56
C VAL A 118 0.75 5.35 10.26
N SER A 119 1.25 6.40 9.63
CA SER A 119 0.84 6.80 8.29
C SER A 119 2.02 6.96 7.34
N ILE A 120 1.82 6.54 6.09
CA ILE A 120 2.68 6.89 4.96
C ILE A 120 1.87 7.77 4.01
N ASP A 121 2.41 8.94 3.70
CA ASP A 121 1.88 9.89 2.75
C ASP A 121 2.91 10.10 1.62
N ASN A 122 2.69 9.42 0.49
CA ASN A 122 3.65 9.34 -0.61
C ASN A 122 3.23 10.23 -1.79
N PHE A 123 4.03 11.27 -2.06
CA PHE A 123 3.96 12.15 -3.23
C PHE A 123 5.10 11.89 -4.23
N GLY A 124 6.14 11.15 -3.83
CA GLY A 124 7.34 10.90 -4.62
C GLY A 124 7.50 9.44 -5.05
N ILE A 125 8.74 8.95 -5.04
CA ILE A 125 9.08 7.56 -5.35
C ILE A 125 9.43 6.84 -4.05
N LEU A 126 8.74 5.74 -3.76
CA LEU A 126 9.01 4.84 -2.64
C LEU A 126 9.39 3.46 -3.17
N ASN A 127 10.67 3.10 -3.08
CA ASN A 127 11.19 1.80 -3.47
C ASN A 127 11.45 0.94 -2.23
N VAL A 128 10.84 -0.24 -2.18
CA VAL A 128 11.07 -1.25 -1.14
C VAL A 128 11.62 -2.52 -1.80
N ILE A 129 12.94 -2.68 -1.76
CA ILE A 129 13.67 -3.55 -2.71
C ILE A 129 13.88 -4.99 -2.25
N GLY A 130 13.91 -5.25 -0.94
CA GLY A 130 13.78 -6.61 -0.42
C GLY A 130 14.91 -7.59 -0.63
N SER A 131 16.08 -7.36 -0.05
CA SER A 131 17.26 -8.21 -0.22
C SER A 131 17.28 -9.46 0.67
N THR A 132 16.60 -9.46 1.83
CA THR A 132 16.74 -10.56 2.82
C THR A 132 15.45 -11.25 3.25
N SER A 133 14.30 -10.59 3.18
CA SER A 133 13.01 -11.13 3.68
C SER A 133 12.12 -11.73 2.57
N THR A 134 11.14 -12.54 2.96
CA THR A 134 10.02 -12.97 2.09
C THR A 134 8.92 -11.92 1.98
N THR A 135 8.79 -11.05 2.99
CA THR A 135 7.85 -9.92 3.04
C THR A 135 8.64 -8.65 3.27
N VAL A 136 8.43 -7.61 2.48
CA VAL A 136 9.28 -6.41 2.57
C VAL A 136 8.51 -5.15 2.88
N PHE A 137 7.22 -5.16 2.59
CA PHE A 137 6.31 -4.14 3.04
C PHE A 137 5.20 -4.84 3.82
N THR A 138 5.34 -4.89 5.16
CA THR A 138 4.27 -5.39 6.03
C THR A 138 3.63 -4.21 6.74
N TRP A 139 2.41 -3.89 6.35
CA TRP A 139 1.67 -2.77 6.92
C TRP A 139 0.54 -3.23 7.82
N ARG A 140 0.68 -2.89 9.10
CA ARG A 140 -0.38 -2.97 10.12
C ARG A 140 -0.74 -1.60 10.71
N GLY A 141 -0.11 -0.54 10.19
CA GLY A 141 -0.42 0.84 10.54
C GLY A 141 -1.79 1.26 10.00
N GLU A 142 -2.18 2.50 10.30
CA GLU A 142 -3.50 3.02 9.96
C GLU A 142 -3.67 3.19 8.45
N ARG A 143 -2.78 3.96 7.80
CA ARG A 143 -3.03 4.41 6.42
C ARG A 143 -1.77 4.56 5.58
N ILE A 144 -1.85 4.10 4.34
CA ILE A 144 -0.93 4.44 3.25
C ILE A 144 -1.71 5.22 2.21
N ILE A 145 -1.23 6.41 1.86
CA ILE A 145 -1.75 7.22 0.76
C ILE A 145 -0.68 7.30 -0.32
N ASN A 146 -1.01 6.87 -1.52
CA ASN A 146 -0.16 7.03 -2.69
C ASN A 146 -0.81 8.04 -3.63
N HIS A 147 -0.28 9.26 -3.68
CA HIS A 147 -0.88 10.36 -4.43
C HIS A 147 -0.74 10.21 -5.95
N VAL A 148 -1.50 11.03 -6.68
CA VAL A 148 -1.42 11.11 -8.15
C VAL A 148 0.02 11.38 -8.58
N SER A 149 0.50 10.63 -9.58
CA SER A 149 1.89 10.64 -10.09
C SER A 149 2.96 10.08 -9.15
N ALA A 150 2.62 9.75 -7.89
CA ALA A 150 3.53 9.08 -6.99
C ALA A 150 3.68 7.59 -7.37
N ILE A 151 4.83 7.00 -7.02
CA ILE A 151 5.16 5.62 -7.37
C ILE A 151 5.56 4.86 -6.10
N ILE A 152 4.93 3.72 -5.86
CA ILE A 152 5.40 2.71 -4.91
C ILE A 152 5.88 1.50 -5.71
N ASN A 153 7.13 1.10 -5.49
CA ASN A 153 7.75 -0.06 -6.13
C ASN A 153 8.13 -1.10 -5.08
N VAL A 154 7.60 -2.31 -5.21
CA VAL A 154 7.99 -3.49 -4.44
C VAL A 154 8.34 -4.64 -5.41
N PRO A 155 9.49 -4.53 -6.10
CA PRO A 155 9.70 -5.26 -7.35
C PRO A 155 10.04 -6.73 -7.21
N ASN A 156 10.51 -7.17 -6.04
CA ASN A 156 11.10 -8.50 -5.89
C ASN A 156 10.33 -9.37 -4.88
N LYS A 157 9.38 -8.79 -4.14
CA LYS A 157 8.86 -9.34 -2.88
C LYS A 157 7.43 -8.87 -2.62
N MET A 158 6.88 -9.32 -1.50
CA MET A 158 5.49 -9.08 -1.14
C MET A 158 5.27 -7.71 -0.48
N PHE A 159 4.22 -7.03 -0.98
CA PHE A 159 3.49 -5.96 -0.31
C PHE A 159 2.27 -6.56 0.38
N ARG A 160 2.17 -6.42 1.70
CA ARG A 160 1.07 -6.95 2.50
C ARG A 160 0.46 -5.89 3.41
N LEU A 161 -0.85 -5.69 3.29
CA LEU A 161 -1.69 -5.04 4.30
C LEU A 161 -2.38 -6.11 5.11
N SER A 162 -2.25 -6.10 6.43
CA SER A 162 -2.88 -7.14 7.26
C SER A 162 -3.17 -6.70 8.68
N ASN A 163 -4.23 -7.24 9.26
CA ASN A 163 -4.51 -7.17 10.70
C ASN A 163 -4.76 -8.57 11.31
N GLN A 164 -4.06 -9.60 10.82
CA GLN A 164 -4.37 -11.01 11.09
C GLN A 164 -4.19 -11.46 12.56
N SER A 165 -3.42 -10.78 13.40
CA SER A 165 -3.09 -11.30 14.75
C SER A 165 -4.08 -10.92 15.85
N PHE A 166 -5.27 -10.43 15.50
CA PHE A 166 -6.36 -10.18 16.45
C PHE A 166 -6.90 -11.46 17.09
N THR A 167 -6.37 -11.83 18.25
CA THR A 167 -6.98 -12.80 19.16
C THR A 167 -7.63 -12.16 20.39
N SER A 168 -7.34 -10.89 20.68
CA SER A 168 -7.89 -10.19 21.86
C SER A 168 -8.01 -8.68 21.64
N SER A 169 -9.22 -8.15 21.83
CA SER A 169 -9.65 -6.74 21.85
C SER A 169 -9.42 -5.90 20.59
N ALA A 170 -10.37 -5.94 19.66
CA ALA A 170 -10.44 -5.12 18.43
C ALA A 170 -9.82 -3.73 18.58
N CYS A 171 -8.86 -3.41 17.71
CA CYS A 171 -8.43 -2.04 17.50
C CYS A 171 -9.65 -1.22 17.08
N PRO A 172 -10.20 -0.34 17.94
CA PRO A 172 -11.51 0.21 17.67
C PRO A 172 -11.53 1.20 16.48
N LEU A 173 -10.35 1.62 16.00
CA LEU A 173 -10.24 2.76 15.07
C LEU A 173 -9.37 2.54 13.82
N SER A 174 -8.52 1.51 13.74
CA SER A 174 -7.55 1.40 12.64
C SER A 174 -7.66 0.07 11.89
N ARG A 175 -8.19 0.15 10.68
CA ARG A 175 -8.06 -0.88 9.64
C ARG A 175 -6.90 -0.46 8.74
N PRO A 176 -5.89 -1.31 8.53
CA PRO A 176 -4.81 -1.00 7.60
C PRO A 176 -5.39 -0.67 6.23
N THR A 177 -5.26 0.58 5.84
CA THR A 177 -5.90 1.13 4.64
C THR A 177 -4.86 1.54 3.62
N LEU A 178 -5.00 1.10 2.38
CA LEU A 178 -4.29 1.66 1.23
C LEU A 178 -5.26 2.49 0.39
N ASP A 179 -4.92 3.75 0.18
CA ASP A 179 -5.62 4.67 -0.73
C ASP A 179 -4.68 5.05 -1.88
N ASN A 180 -4.85 4.38 -3.02
CA ASN A 180 -3.95 4.52 -4.18
C ASN A 180 -4.59 5.38 -5.28
N SER A 181 -3.96 6.53 -5.55
CA SER A 181 -4.21 7.39 -6.72
C SER A 181 -3.01 7.47 -7.68
N GLY A 182 -1.89 6.81 -7.33
CA GLY A 182 -0.65 6.80 -8.10
C GLY A 182 -0.40 5.46 -8.80
N THR A 183 0.88 5.14 -9.03
CA THR A 183 1.31 3.83 -9.55
C THR A 183 1.82 2.94 -8.43
N LEU A 184 1.29 1.73 -8.33
CA LEU A 184 1.79 0.67 -7.45
C LEU A 184 2.33 -0.48 -8.31
N ASN A 185 3.66 -0.65 -8.34
CA ASN A 185 4.31 -1.78 -9.01
C ASN A 185 4.74 -2.80 -7.97
N VAL A 186 4.17 -4.00 -8.03
CA VAL A 186 4.29 -5.00 -6.95
C VAL A 186 4.52 -6.39 -7.53
N TRP A 187 5.40 -7.16 -6.90
CA TRP A 187 5.62 -8.57 -7.26
C TRP A 187 4.53 -9.48 -6.71
N ASP A 188 4.14 -9.26 -5.46
CA ASP A 188 3.03 -9.93 -4.77
C ASP A 188 2.28 -8.88 -3.95
N LEU A 189 0.96 -8.79 -4.11
CA LEU A 189 0.12 -7.85 -3.38
C LEU A 189 -0.94 -8.61 -2.60
N GLN A 190 -0.93 -8.44 -1.28
CA GLN A 190 -1.84 -9.13 -0.38
C GLN A 190 -2.61 -8.14 0.47
N PHE A 191 -3.93 -8.12 0.31
CA PHE A 191 -4.85 -7.54 1.29
C PHE A 191 -5.39 -8.68 2.15
N HIS A 192 -5.16 -8.59 3.45
CA HIS A 192 -5.47 -9.66 4.37
C HIS A 192 -6.18 -9.13 5.62
N ALA A 193 -7.09 -9.91 6.20
CA ALA A 193 -7.64 -9.77 7.56
C ALA A 193 -7.90 -8.33 8.01
N ASN A 194 -9.13 -7.82 7.87
CA ASN A 194 -9.53 -6.48 8.29
C ASN A 194 -8.77 -5.30 7.63
N SER A 195 -8.11 -5.51 6.50
CA SER A 195 -7.53 -4.42 5.69
C SER A 195 -8.53 -3.85 4.69
N ILE A 196 -8.32 -2.61 4.28
CA ILE A 196 -9.09 -1.93 3.24
C ILE A 196 -8.14 -1.56 2.10
N GLY A 197 -8.55 -1.84 0.87
CA GLY A 197 -7.86 -1.35 -0.33
C GLY A 197 -8.80 -0.48 -1.16
N ILE A 198 -8.36 0.74 -1.47
CA ILE A 198 -9.06 1.65 -2.36
C ILE A 198 -8.11 1.99 -3.50
N ASN A 199 -8.48 1.62 -4.72
CA ASN A 199 -7.78 2.04 -5.93
C ASN A 199 -8.63 3.09 -6.65
N ARG A 200 -8.23 4.36 -6.57
CA ARG A 200 -8.96 5.50 -7.15
C ARG A 200 -8.86 5.47 -8.67
N SER A 201 -9.67 6.29 -9.35
CA SER A 201 -9.75 6.33 -10.82
C SER A 201 -8.44 6.65 -11.55
N THR A 202 -7.52 7.35 -10.89
CA THR A 202 -6.16 7.63 -11.40
C THR A 202 -5.13 6.57 -11.00
N GLY A 203 -5.50 5.70 -10.07
CA GLY A 203 -4.66 4.64 -9.52
C GLY A 203 -4.45 3.49 -10.50
N VAL A 204 -3.19 3.07 -10.62
CA VAL A 204 -2.78 1.90 -11.38
C VAL A 204 -2.07 0.92 -10.46
N ILE A 205 -2.58 -0.30 -10.38
CA ILE A 205 -1.88 -1.44 -9.76
C ILE A 205 -1.34 -2.32 -10.87
N ASN A 206 -0.03 -2.50 -10.90
CA ASN A 206 0.68 -3.30 -11.89
C ASN A 206 1.42 -4.43 -11.19
N THR A 207 1.04 -5.67 -11.47
CA THR A 207 1.84 -6.81 -11.02
C THR A 207 3.05 -7.00 -11.92
N ILE A 208 4.19 -7.28 -11.31
CA ILE A 208 5.43 -7.51 -12.04
C ILE A 208 5.49 -8.99 -12.43
N SER A 209 5.85 -9.24 -13.70
CA SER A 209 5.88 -10.57 -14.28
C SER A 209 6.79 -11.52 -13.48
N GLY A 210 6.31 -12.75 -13.27
CA GLY A 210 7.00 -13.80 -12.52
C GLY A 210 6.61 -13.85 -11.03
N GLY A 211 5.81 -12.89 -10.55
CA GLY A 211 5.30 -12.87 -9.19
C GLY A 211 4.13 -13.82 -8.91
N PRO A 212 3.90 -14.17 -7.63
CA PRO A 212 2.72 -14.93 -7.17
C PRO A 212 1.38 -14.29 -7.53
N GLY A 213 1.37 -12.98 -7.79
CA GLY A 213 0.21 -12.23 -8.26
C GLY A 213 -0.50 -11.42 -7.19
N ILE A 214 -1.83 -11.30 -7.28
CA ILE A 214 -2.63 -10.50 -6.33
C ILE A 214 -3.56 -11.40 -5.53
N PHE A 215 -3.52 -11.26 -4.21
CA PHE A 215 -4.41 -11.93 -3.28
C PHE A 215 -5.30 -10.92 -2.56
N PHE A 216 -6.61 -11.05 -2.75
CA PHE A 216 -7.62 -10.22 -2.08
C PHE A 216 -8.41 -11.08 -1.07
N ALA A 217 -8.10 -10.90 0.22
CA ALA A 217 -8.92 -11.30 1.35
C ALA A 217 -9.06 -10.13 2.33
N ALA A 218 -9.52 -9.01 1.77
CA ALA A 218 -9.72 -7.73 2.44
C ALA A 218 -11.07 -7.72 3.17
N TYR A 219 -11.24 -6.72 4.06
CA TYR A 219 -12.55 -6.40 4.61
C TYR A 219 -13.46 -5.83 3.53
N ASP A 220 -12.97 -4.78 2.87
CA ASP A 220 -13.58 -4.14 1.71
C ASP A 220 -12.47 -3.84 0.70
N PHE A 221 -12.75 -4.05 -0.57
CA PHE A 221 -11.92 -3.59 -1.67
C PHE A 221 -12.78 -2.90 -2.70
N ASP A 222 -12.56 -1.58 -2.84
CA ASP A 222 -13.26 -0.74 -3.80
C ASP A 222 -12.28 -0.34 -4.90
N ASN A 223 -12.55 -0.81 -6.12
CA ASN A 223 -11.86 -0.34 -7.29
C ASN A 223 -12.72 0.71 -8.00
N TYR A 224 -12.06 1.81 -8.37
CA TYR A 224 -12.55 2.85 -9.30
C TYR A 224 -11.57 3.06 -10.47
N GLY A 225 -10.41 2.41 -10.42
CA GLY A 225 -9.29 2.58 -11.35
C GLY A 225 -9.01 1.33 -12.18
N CYS A 226 -7.77 1.22 -12.67
CA CYS A 226 -7.34 0.04 -13.43
C CYS A 226 -6.38 -0.83 -12.62
N ILE A 227 -6.61 -2.14 -12.68
CA ILE A 227 -5.72 -3.19 -12.22
C ILE A 227 -5.23 -3.94 -13.46
N LEU A 228 -3.92 -3.93 -13.64
CA LEU A 228 -3.24 -4.65 -14.70
C LEU A 228 -2.46 -5.80 -14.07
N ALA A 229 -2.90 -7.03 -14.33
CA ALA A 229 -2.21 -8.21 -13.85
C ALA A 229 -1.58 -8.99 -15.00
N ASN A 230 -0.35 -9.44 -14.79
CA ASN A 230 0.37 -10.38 -15.64
C ASN A 230 0.69 -11.69 -14.90
N SER A 231 -0.16 -12.01 -13.93
CA SER A 231 -0.04 -13.07 -12.94
C SER A 231 -1.45 -13.45 -12.47
N ASP A 232 -1.55 -14.54 -11.70
CA ASP A 232 -2.83 -14.93 -11.11
C ASP A 232 -3.42 -13.84 -10.21
N ILE A 233 -4.74 -13.73 -10.22
CA ILE A 233 -5.50 -12.95 -9.25
C ILE A 233 -6.40 -13.92 -8.51
N VAL A 234 -6.29 -13.93 -7.19
CA VAL A 234 -7.11 -14.75 -6.32
C VAL A 234 -8.00 -13.84 -5.48
N LEU A 235 -9.31 -13.94 -5.71
CA LEU A 235 -10.36 -13.39 -4.85
C LEU A 235 -10.83 -14.53 -3.95
N ASP A 236 -10.46 -14.51 -2.68
CA ASP A 236 -10.75 -15.62 -1.77
C ASP A 236 -11.37 -15.16 -0.46
N GLY A 237 -12.38 -15.92 -0.03
CA GLY A 237 -12.97 -15.77 1.28
C GLY A 237 -12.26 -16.64 2.31
N LYS A 238 -11.49 -16.06 3.24
CA LYS A 238 -10.91 -16.86 4.33
C LYS A 238 -11.96 -17.19 5.38
N THR A 239 -11.96 -18.44 5.84
CA THR A 239 -12.88 -18.96 6.86
C THR A 239 -12.82 -18.25 8.21
N ASN A 240 -11.76 -17.47 8.47
CA ASN A 240 -11.59 -16.69 9.69
C ASN A 240 -11.94 -15.20 9.55
N ASN A 241 -12.36 -14.74 8.36
CA ASN A 241 -12.96 -13.42 8.15
C ASN A 241 -14.48 -13.55 8.31
N ASN A 242 -14.98 -13.39 9.53
CA ASN A 242 -16.43 -13.38 9.79
C ASN A 242 -17.08 -12.20 9.05
N GLY A 243 -17.65 -12.46 7.86
CA GLY A 243 -18.57 -11.56 7.17
C GLY A 243 -18.01 -10.71 6.02
N HIS A 244 -16.76 -10.91 5.59
CA HIS A 244 -16.10 -9.98 4.67
C HIS A 244 -15.26 -10.68 3.60
N ASN A 245 -15.97 -11.08 2.55
CA ASN A 245 -15.43 -11.69 1.33
C ASN A 245 -16.00 -10.94 0.10
N HIS A 246 -16.06 -9.61 0.18
CA HIS A 246 -16.69 -8.78 -0.85
C HIS A 246 -15.63 -8.02 -1.62
N THR A 247 -15.75 -8.04 -2.95
CA THR A 247 -14.94 -7.21 -3.85
C THR A 247 -15.89 -6.41 -4.72
N THR A 248 -15.75 -5.09 -4.68
CA THR A 248 -16.64 -4.17 -5.37
C THR A 248 -15.89 -3.47 -6.50
N PHE A 249 -16.46 -3.50 -7.69
CA PHE A 249 -16.00 -2.72 -8.83
C PHE A 249 -17.07 -1.69 -9.19
N HIS A 250 -16.69 -0.41 -9.21
CA HIS A 250 -17.56 0.69 -9.60
C HIS A 250 -17.46 1.00 -11.08
N ASP A 251 -18.31 1.88 -11.58
CA ASP A 251 -18.23 2.35 -12.95
C ASP A 251 -16.85 2.94 -13.28
N GLY A 252 -16.38 2.67 -14.49
CA GLY A 252 -15.07 3.00 -15.00
C GLY A 252 -13.96 2.05 -14.55
N SER A 253 -14.24 1.15 -13.59
CA SER A 253 -13.25 0.19 -13.09
C SER A 253 -12.87 -0.86 -14.13
N LYS A 254 -11.58 -1.19 -14.17
CA LYS A 254 -11.07 -2.22 -15.07
C LYS A 254 -10.15 -3.19 -14.35
N LEU A 255 -10.41 -4.47 -14.52
CA LEU A 255 -9.50 -5.57 -14.20
C LEU A 255 -9.06 -6.20 -15.51
N VAL A 256 -7.80 -6.02 -15.87
CA VAL A 256 -7.24 -6.61 -17.10
C VAL A 256 -6.17 -7.61 -16.72
N ILE A 257 -6.40 -8.87 -17.09
CA ILE A 257 -5.50 -9.98 -16.82
C ILE A 257 -4.87 -10.39 -18.15
N THR A 258 -3.61 -9.99 -18.30
CA THR A 258 -2.80 -10.21 -19.50
C THR A 258 -2.07 -11.56 -19.50
N SER A 259 -1.95 -12.17 -18.31
CA SER A 259 -1.42 -13.52 -18.09
C SER A 259 -1.88 -14.00 -16.72
N GLY A 260 -2.01 -15.32 -16.53
CA GLY A 260 -2.48 -15.93 -15.28
C GLY A 260 -3.93 -16.41 -15.34
N VAL A 261 -4.55 -16.55 -14.18
CA VAL A 261 -5.96 -16.98 -13.96
C VAL A 261 -6.64 -16.03 -12.97
N LEU A 262 -7.89 -15.64 -13.25
CA LEU A 262 -8.76 -15.06 -12.22
C LEU A 262 -9.43 -16.19 -11.45
N ASN A 263 -9.05 -16.40 -10.20
CA ASN A 263 -9.67 -17.40 -9.35
C ASN A 263 -10.52 -16.73 -8.27
N ILE A 264 -11.83 -16.85 -8.40
CA ILE A 264 -12.81 -16.51 -7.37
C ILE A 264 -13.06 -17.77 -6.54
N SER A 265 -12.14 -18.01 -5.60
CA SER A 265 -12.16 -19.20 -4.75
C SER A 265 -13.00 -18.94 -3.50
N GLY A 266 -13.77 -19.95 -3.09
CA GLY A 266 -14.60 -19.88 -1.89
C GLY A 266 -16.06 -19.60 -2.22
N SER A 267 -16.93 -20.55 -1.86
CA SER A 267 -18.38 -20.48 -2.08
C SER A 267 -19.08 -19.31 -1.36
N GLY A 268 -18.36 -18.58 -0.52
CA GLY A 268 -18.85 -17.40 0.19
C GLY A 268 -18.25 -16.07 -0.27
N HIS A 269 -17.43 -16.05 -1.33
CA HIS A 269 -16.93 -14.78 -1.91
C HIS A 269 -17.97 -14.17 -2.83
N ILE A 270 -18.15 -12.85 -2.73
CA ILE A 270 -19.08 -12.07 -3.54
C ILE A 270 -18.28 -11.01 -4.30
N LEU A 271 -18.29 -11.12 -5.62
CA LEU A 271 -17.80 -10.09 -6.54
C LEU A 271 -19.01 -9.29 -7.06
N THR A 272 -19.01 -7.98 -6.87
CA THR A 272 -20.13 -7.13 -7.29
C THR A 272 -19.68 -5.98 -8.19
N GLY A 273 -20.34 -5.83 -9.34
CA GLY A 273 -20.32 -4.58 -10.11
C GLY A 273 -21.39 -3.62 -9.60
N VAL A 274 -21.04 -2.34 -9.40
CA VAL A 274 -21.96 -1.30 -8.92
C VAL A 274 -22.04 -0.18 -9.93
N ASP A 275 -23.25 0.04 -10.45
CA ASP A 275 -23.63 1.24 -11.19
C ASP A 275 -23.94 2.36 -10.17
N ASP A 276 -23.04 3.34 -10.08
CA ASP A 276 -23.15 4.46 -9.15
C ASP A 276 -23.59 5.78 -9.82
N ASP A 277 -23.60 5.84 -11.15
CA ASP A 277 -24.02 7.02 -11.92
C ASP A 277 -25.29 6.83 -12.77
N GLY A 278 -25.83 5.61 -12.82
CA GLY A 278 -27.00 5.23 -13.60
C GLY A 278 -26.72 5.03 -15.10
N ASN A 279 -25.45 4.92 -15.51
CA ASN A 279 -25.04 4.85 -16.91
C ASN A 279 -24.35 3.52 -17.24
N ASN A 280 -25.10 2.62 -17.86
CA ASN A 280 -24.63 1.26 -18.16
C ASN A 280 -23.50 1.19 -19.21
N VAL A 281 -23.08 2.31 -19.80
CA VAL A 281 -22.00 2.37 -20.81
C VAL A 281 -20.61 2.27 -20.16
N ASN A 282 -20.48 2.65 -18.90
CA ASN A 282 -19.23 2.65 -18.15
C ASN A 282 -19.19 1.63 -17.01
N ASN A 283 -20.07 0.63 -17.00
CA ASN A 283 -20.02 -0.39 -15.95
C ASN A 283 -18.63 -1.01 -15.82
N ALA A 284 -18.35 -1.46 -14.61
CA ALA A 284 -17.13 -2.19 -14.29
C ALA A 284 -16.85 -3.31 -15.30
N CYS A 285 -15.56 -3.54 -15.55
CA CYS A 285 -15.08 -4.49 -16.53
C CYS A 285 -14.05 -5.44 -15.94
N ILE A 286 -14.22 -6.72 -16.25
CA ILE A 286 -13.19 -7.75 -16.10
C ILE A 286 -12.90 -8.34 -17.47
N SER A 287 -11.63 -8.32 -17.88
CA SER A 287 -11.19 -8.85 -19.17
C SER A 287 -9.90 -9.64 -19.03
N THR A 288 -9.84 -10.78 -19.70
CA THR A 288 -8.65 -11.59 -19.86
C THR A 288 -8.18 -11.54 -21.32
N THR A 289 -6.88 -11.37 -21.59
CA THR A 289 -6.37 -10.94 -22.92
C THR A 289 -5.18 -11.75 -23.48
N PRO A 290 -5.10 -13.07 -23.22
CA PRO A 290 -4.93 -14.03 -24.33
C PRO A 290 -5.66 -15.38 -24.12
N ALA A 291 -5.80 -16.17 -25.18
CA ALA A 291 -6.28 -17.56 -25.10
C ALA A 291 -5.42 -18.37 -24.11
N GLY A 292 -6.01 -18.75 -22.97
CA GLY A 292 -5.35 -19.49 -21.89
C GLY A 292 -5.50 -18.85 -20.51
N THR A 293 -5.89 -17.57 -20.42
CA THR A 293 -6.30 -16.95 -19.15
C THR A 293 -7.77 -17.26 -18.92
N GLN A 294 -8.07 -17.99 -17.84
CA GLN A 294 -9.42 -18.45 -17.50
C GLN A 294 -9.96 -17.69 -16.30
N ILE A 295 -11.29 -17.54 -16.25
CA ILE A 295 -11.99 -17.18 -15.02
C ILE A 295 -12.47 -18.46 -14.35
N LEU A 296 -11.86 -18.82 -13.22
CA LEU A 296 -12.32 -19.88 -12.36
C LEU A 296 -13.19 -19.27 -11.27
N ASN A 297 -14.48 -19.57 -11.26
CA ASN A 297 -15.41 -19.02 -10.28
C ASN A 297 -16.16 -20.11 -9.53
N SER A 298 -15.99 -20.10 -8.21
CA SER A 298 -16.72 -20.93 -7.24
C SER A 298 -17.57 -20.10 -6.28
N GLY A 299 -17.51 -18.77 -6.38
CA GLY A 299 -18.28 -17.82 -5.57
C GLY A 299 -19.54 -17.31 -6.28
N THR A 300 -19.98 -16.12 -5.88
CA THR A 300 -21.10 -15.39 -6.49
C THR A 300 -20.58 -14.15 -7.19
N ILE A 301 -20.91 -13.98 -8.47
CA ILE A 301 -20.68 -12.74 -9.20
C ILE A 301 -22.04 -12.08 -9.42
N THR A 302 -22.20 -10.80 -9.09
CA THR A 302 -23.50 -10.11 -9.16
C THR A 302 -23.35 -8.64 -9.57
N GLY A 303 -24.47 -7.98 -9.82
CA GLY A 303 -24.51 -6.55 -10.11
C GLY A 303 -24.20 -6.23 -11.57
N GLU A 304 -23.83 -4.98 -11.80
CA GLU A 304 -23.60 -4.42 -13.13
C GLU A 304 -22.14 -4.56 -13.54
N LEU A 305 -21.82 -5.67 -14.19
CA LEU A 305 -20.44 -6.04 -14.51
C LEU A 305 -20.34 -6.63 -15.93
N PHE A 306 -19.43 -6.09 -16.73
CA PHE A 306 -19.00 -6.69 -17.99
C PHE A 306 -17.89 -7.70 -17.72
N ILE A 307 -18.07 -8.92 -18.23
CA ILE A 307 -17.04 -9.96 -18.13
C ILE A 307 -16.73 -10.50 -19.53
N ASN A 308 -15.45 -10.45 -19.91
CA ASN A 308 -14.94 -11.05 -21.12
C ASN A 308 -14.01 -12.22 -20.75
N ASP A 309 -14.53 -13.44 -20.92
CA ASP A 309 -13.73 -14.66 -20.91
C ASP A 309 -13.60 -15.19 -22.36
N PRO A 310 -12.38 -15.25 -22.93
CA PRO A 310 -12.11 -15.74 -24.27
C PRO A 310 -12.64 -17.15 -24.57
N ASP A 311 -12.81 -18.00 -23.56
CA ASP A 311 -13.36 -19.34 -23.76
C ASP A 311 -14.89 -19.41 -23.67
N GLY A 312 -15.54 -18.29 -23.27
CA GLY A 312 -16.99 -18.15 -23.16
C GLY A 312 -17.64 -18.99 -22.06
N ASN A 313 -16.86 -19.59 -21.16
CA ASN A 313 -17.38 -20.46 -20.09
C ASN A 313 -16.95 -19.93 -18.73
N ILE A 314 -17.74 -19.02 -18.14
CA ILE A 314 -17.53 -18.60 -16.76
C ILE A 314 -18.31 -19.56 -15.84
N PRO A 315 -17.63 -20.45 -15.07
CA PRO A 315 -18.32 -21.35 -14.16
C PRO A 315 -18.88 -20.60 -12.93
N GLY A 316 -19.71 -21.26 -12.13
CA GLY A 316 -20.28 -20.69 -10.90
C GLY A 316 -21.62 -19.98 -11.08
N THR A 317 -22.01 -19.16 -10.09
CA THR A 317 -23.29 -18.43 -10.12
C THR A 317 -23.07 -17.02 -10.64
N LEU A 318 -23.68 -16.71 -11.79
CA LEU A 318 -23.77 -15.35 -12.33
C LEU A 318 -25.13 -14.76 -11.95
N GLY A 319 -25.10 -13.58 -11.33
CA GLY A 319 -26.26 -12.82 -10.94
C GLY A 319 -26.95 -12.16 -12.14
N PRO A 320 -28.14 -11.60 -11.93
CA PRO A 320 -28.79 -10.78 -12.95
C PRO A 320 -27.91 -9.58 -13.29
N MET A 321 -27.99 -9.11 -14.55
CA MET A 321 -27.27 -7.93 -15.09
C MET A 321 -25.78 -8.12 -15.42
N ILE A 322 -25.23 -9.32 -15.23
CA ILE A 322 -23.92 -9.66 -15.81
C ILE A 322 -24.05 -9.73 -17.33
N VAL A 323 -23.20 -8.98 -18.03
CA VAL A 323 -23.13 -9.00 -19.50
C VAL A 323 -21.84 -9.68 -19.93
N GLU A 324 -21.99 -10.86 -20.53
CA GLU A 324 -20.91 -11.60 -21.18
C GLU A 324 -20.68 -11.01 -22.59
N GLY A 325 -19.43 -10.77 -22.98
CA GLY A 325 -19.11 -10.19 -24.28
C GLY A 325 -17.71 -10.53 -24.79
N THR A 326 -17.51 -10.50 -26.11
CA THR A 326 -16.26 -10.92 -26.77
C THR A 326 -15.28 -9.77 -27.08
N ASN A 327 -15.63 -8.52 -26.73
CA ASN A 327 -14.82 -7.34 -27.05
C ASN A 327 -14.44 -6.66 -25.73
N ASP A 328 -13.20 -6.16 -25.62
CA ASP A 328 -12.50 -5.51 -24.49
C ASP A 328 -13.30 -4.47 -23.66
N CYS A 329 -14.44 -4.86 -23.14
CA CYS A 329 -15.37 -4.07 -22.35
C CYS A 329 -15.74 -2.69 -22.96
N GLY A 330 -15.83 -2.59 -24.28
CA GLY A 330 -16.44 -1.45 -24.99
C GLY A 330 -15.81 -0.06 -24.78
N GLY A 331 -14.73 0.09 -24.01
CA GLY A 331 -14.13 1.37 -23.65
C GLY A 331 -12.61 1.40 -23.81
N ALA A 332 -12.01 2.60 -23.83
CA ALA A 332 -10.57 2.82 -24.03
C ALA A 332 -9.74 1.83 -23.19
N SER A 333 -8.84 1.07 -23.84
CA SER A 333 -7.97 0.09 -23.18
C SER A 333 -7.31 0.70 -21.94
N CYS A 334 -6.97 -0.12 -20.93
CA CYS A 334 -6.07 0.34 -19.87
C CYS A 334 -4.76 0.78 -20.52
N THR A 335 -4.72 2.05 -20.92
CA THR A 335 -3.66 2.60 -21.75
C THR A 335 -2.58 2.99 -20.79
N ILE A 336 -1.57 2.13 -20.72
CA ILE A 336 -0.25 2.53 -20.27
C ILE A 336 0.36 3.33 -21.45
N PRO A 337 0.60 4.65 -21.37
CA PRO A 337 0.21 5.63 -20.34
C PRO A 337 -1.02 6.47 -20.74
N CYS A 338 -1.70 7.03 -19.74
CA CYS A 338 -2.87 7.89 -19.87
C CYS A 338 -2.65 9.04 -20.90
N PRO A 339 -3.58 9.30 -21.84
CA PRO A 339 -3.37 10.27 -22.93
C PRO A 339 -3.49 11.76 -22.54
N ASN A 340 -3.46 12.10 -21.24
CA ASN A 340 -3.46 13.49 -20.81
C ASN A 340 -2.04 14.09 -20.89
N PRO A 341 -1.79 15.20 -21.63
CA PRO A 341 -0.44 15.72 -21.93
C PRO A 341 0.39 16.27 -20.75
N ASN A 342 -0.05 16.17 -19.50
CA ASN A 342 0.64 16.75 -18.34
C ASN A 342 1.42 15.76 -17.46
N CYS A 343 1.61 14.52 -17.90
CA CYS A 343 2.43 13.54 -17.18
C CYS A 343 3.77 13.31 -17.89
N GLY A 344 4.87 13.68 -17.23
CA GLY A 344 6.23 13.54 -17.72
C GLY A 344 6.59 12.08 -18.04
N THR A 345 7.24 11.89 -19.18
CA THR A 345 7.77 10.60 -19.64
C THR A 345 8.88 10.10 -18.70
N ALA A 346 8.60 9.09 -17.89
CA ALA A 346 9.65 8.31 -17.23
C ALA A 346 10.27 7.36 -18.26
N THR A 347 11.44 7.75 -18.78
CA THR A 347 12.27 6.86 -19.61
C THR A 347 13.01 5.92 -18.67
N ILE A 348 12.64 4.63 -18.67
CA ILE A 348 13.46 3.60 -18.02
C ILE A 348 14.71 3.41 -18.87
N ILE A 349 15.83 3.96 -18.43
CA ILE A 349 17.15 3.60 -18.94
C ILE A 349 17.43 2.20 -18.41
N LYS A 350 17.39 1.21 -19.31
CA LYS A 350 17.98 -0.11 -19.02
C LYS A 350 19.49 0.07 -18.92
N ASN A 351 20.07 -0.26 -17.77
CA ASN A 351 21.49 -0.64 -17.69
C ASN A 351 21.59 -2.15 -17.86
#